data_AF-E1YKM4-F1
#
_entry.id   AF-E1YKM4-F1
#
_cell.length_a   1.000
_cell.length_b   1.000
_cell.length_c   1.000
_cell.angle_alpha   90.00
_cell.angle_beta   90.00
_cell.angle_gamma   90.00
#
_symmetry.space_group_name_H-M   'P 1'
#
loop_
_entity.id
_entity.type
_entity.pdbx_description
1 polymer ?
#
loop_
_entity_poly.entity_id
_entity_poly.type
_entity_poly.pdbx_seq_one_letter_code
_entity_poly.pdbx_strand_id
1 'polypeptide(L)'
;MRFTEKDKRVVMRRLYERTDEFKDRYRWRSGVEATMSEYDRKTGVKHLRVRGLKAVSYCAVLKALAVNIFRAAAFRMAQMMPKQGLCAV
;
A
#
# COMPACT_ATOMS: atom_id res chain seq x y z
N MET A 1 0.00 14.07 34.79
CA MET A 1 0.42 13.02 33.82
C MET A 1 1.94 13.00 33.77
N ARG A 2 2.61 11.91 34.18
CA ARG A 2 4.09 11.79 34.12
C ARG A 2 4.46 11.08 32.82
N PHE A 3 5.18 11.76 31.92
CA PHE A 3 5.75 11.14 30.73
C PHE A 3 7.06 10.46 31.08
N THR A 4 7.21 9.21 30.65
CA THR A 4 8.46 8.47 30.79
C THR A 4 9.45 8.90 29.70
N GLU A 5 10.74 8.59 29.88
CA GLU A 5 11.76 8.82 28.85
C GLU A 5 11.47 8.06 27.55
N LYS A 6 10.78 6.91 27.65
CA LYS A 6 10.30 6.17 26.49
C LYS A 6 9.25 6.96 25.71
N ASP A 7 8.31 7.59 26.42
CA ASP A 7 7.24 8.38 25.79
C ASP A 7 7.82 9.56 25.02
N LYS A 8 8.80 10.26 25.62
CA LYS A 8 9.55 11.34 24.95
C LYS A 8 10.20 10.85 23.65
N ARG A 9 10.89 9.69 23.69
CA ARG A 9 11.56 9.12 22.49
C ARG A 9 10.57 8.76 21.38
N VAL A 10 9.43 8.15 21.74
CA VAL A 10 8.39 7.79 20.77
C VAL A 10 7.77 9.03 20.14
N VAL A 11 7.49 10.07 20.93
CA VAL A 11 6.96 11.33 20.42
C VAL A 11 7.96 11.98 19.46
N MET A 12 9.23 12.07 19.83
CA MET A 12 10.27 12.64 18.95
C MET A 12 10.40 11.86 17.63
N ARG A 13 10.33 10.52 17.67
CA ARG A 13 10.32 9.70 16.46
C ARG A 13 9.09 10.00 15.59
N ARG A 14 7.90 10.09 16.17
CA ARG A 14 6.66 10.42 15.42
C ARG A 14 6.70 11.82 14.83
N LEU A 15 7.31 12.79 15.51
CA LEU A 15 7.51 14.13 14.98
C LEU A 15 8.45 14.10 13.77
N TYR A 16 9.55 13.34 13.86
CA TYR A 16 10.47 13.13 12.74
C TYR A 16 9.81 12.40 11.56
N GLU A 17 9.00 11.35 11.82
CA GLU A 17 8.26 10.63 10.78
C GLU A 17 7.25 11.52 10.03
N ARG A 18 6.84 12.65 10.62
CA ARG A 18 5.93 13.61 10.00
C ARG A 18 6.62 14.63 9.11
N THR A 19 7.95 14.76 9.17
CA THR A 19 8.67 15.72 8.32
C THR A 19 8.65 15.25 6.87
N ASP A 20 8.74 16.19 5.94
CA ASP A 20 8.62 15.89 4.52
C ASP A 20 9.86 15.18 3.97
N GLU A 21 11.05 15.44 4.54
CA GLU A 21 12.29 14.73 4.20
C GLU A 21 12.25 13.26 4.63
N PHE A 22 11.54 12.94 5.72
CA PHE A 22 11.29 11.56 6.10
C PHE A 22 10.33 10.91 5.13
N LYS A 23 9.18 11.55 4.85
CA LYS A 23 8.16 11.02 3.93
C LYS A 23 8.73 10.80 2.54
N ASP A 24 9.48 11.74 1.98
CA ASP A 24 10.00 11.61 0.62
C ASP A 24 11.01 10.45 0.50
N ARG A 25 11.86 10.26 1.50
CA ARG A 25 12.75 9.08 1.52
C ARG A 25 11.98 7.79 1.75
N TYR A 26 11.00 7.80 2.65
CA TYR A 26 10.29 6.59 3.08
C TYR A 26 9.18 6.16 2.11
N ARG A 27 8.72 7.06 1.21
CA ARG A 27 7.60 6.79 0.28
C ARG A 27 7.84 5.55 -0.57
N TRP A 28 9.08 5.34 -1.04
CA TRP A 28 9.44 4.20 -1.88
C TRP A 28 9.25 2.87 -1.15
N ARG A 29 9.77 2.77 0.08
CA ARG A 29 9.63 1.59 0.93
C ARG A 29 8.16 1.32 1.24
N SER A 30 7.44 2.36 1.65
CA SER A 30 6.00 2.26 1.94
C SER A 30 5.18 1.84 0.72
N GLY A 31 5.54 2.30 -0.49
CA GLY A 31 4.86 1.94 -1.73
C GLY A 31 5.08 0.47 -2.13
N VAL A 32 6.29 -0.06 -1.91
CA VAL A 32 6.59 -1.48 -2.11
C VAL A 32 5.82 -2.33 -1.11
N GLU A 33 5.85 -1.98 0.18
CA GLU A 33 5.11 -2.69 1.23
C GLU A 33 3.60 -2.67 0.96
N ALA A 34 3.05 -1.52 0.56
CA ALA A 34 1.65 -1.38 0.18
C ALA A 34 1.30 -2.28 -1.01
N THR A 35 2.14 -2.32 -2.05
CA THR A 35 1.92 -3.18 -3.22
C THR A 35 1.94 -4.66 -2.85
N MET A 36 2.89 -5.10 -2.02
CA MET A 36 2.92 -6.50 -1.56
C MET A 36 1.71 -6.86 -0.69
N SER A 37 1.24 -5.92 0.12
CA SER A 37 0.05 -6.10 0.96
C SER A 37 -1.23 -6.16 0.12
N GLU A 38 -1.36 -5.30 -0.90
CA GLU A 38 -2.46 -5.34 -1.87
C GLU A 38 -2.45 -6.64 -2.67
N TYR A 39 -1.28 -7.02 -3.17
CA TYR A 39 -1.06 -8.26 -3.91
C TYR A 39 -1.54 -9.48 -3.13
N ASP A 40 -1.16 -9.59 -1.86
CA ASP A 40 -1.61 -10.67 -1.00
C ASP A 40 -3.12 -10.62 -0.71
N ARG A 41 -3.65 -9.47 -0.29
CA ARG A 41 -5.08 -9.36 0.08
C ARG A 41 -6.03 -9.53 -1.10
N LYS A 42 -5.70 -8.99 -2.27
CA LYS A 42 -6.57 -9.01 -3.45
C LYS A 42 -6.52 -10.35 -4.18
N THR A 43 -5.38 -11.04 -4.12
CA THR A 43 -5.16 -12.23 -4.95
C THR A 43 -4.97 -13.51 -4.16
N GLY A 44 -4.68 -13.45 -2.86
CA GLY A 44 -4.36 -14.62 -2.04
C GLY A 44 -3.09 -15.34 -2.49
N VAL A 45 -2.07 -14.59 -2.93
CA VAL A 45 -0.80 -15.19 -3.41
C VAL A 45 -0.10 -16.04 -2.36
N LYS A 46 -0.25 -15.76 -1.06
CA LYS A 46 0.38 -16.60 -0.01
C LYS A 46 -0.28 -17.97 0.17
N HIS A 47 -1.44 -18.21 -0.46
CA HIS A 47 -2.21 -19.44 -0.31
C HIS A 47 -2.45 -20.12 -1.68
N LEU A 48 -1.38 -20.37 -2.44
CA LEU A 48 -1.48 -21.07 -3.73
C LEU A 48 -1.71 -22.57 -3.54
N ARG A 49 -2.61 -23.13 -4.36
CA ARG A 49 -2.95 -24.56 -4.39
C ARG A 49 -2.22 -25.32 -5.50
N VAL A 50 -1.05 -24.83 -5.91
CA VAL A 50 -0.18 -25.47 -6.93
C VAL A 50 1.14 -25.88 -6.30
N ARG A 51 1.78 -26.91 -6.85
CA ARG A 51 3.07 -27.43 -6.38
C ARG A 51 4.16 -27.21 -7.44
N GLY A 52 5.40 -27.06 -7.00
CA GLY A 52 6.58 -26.87 -7.85
C GLY A 52 6.84 -25.40 -8.19
N LEU A 53 8.12 -25.00 -8.16
CA LEU A 53 8.54 -23.60 -8.32
C LEU A 53 8.08 -22.97 -9.64
N LYS A 54 8.13 -23.71 -10.75
CA LYS A 54 7.72 -23.21 -12.07
C LYS A 54 6.23 -22.84 -12.13
N ALA A 55 5.37 -23.68 -11.54
CA ALA A 55 3.93 -23.41 -11.50
C ALA A 55 3.59 -22.29 -10.50
N VAL A 56 4.26 -22.28 -9.34
CA VAL A 56 4.13 -21.23 -8.33
C VAL A 56 4.54 -19.87 -8.88
N SER A 57 5.69 -19.77 -9.56
CA SER A 57 6.18 -18.50 -10.13
C SER A 57 5.25 -17.99 -11.22
N TYR A 58 4.78 -18.86 -12.11
CA TYR A 58 3.82 -18.49 -13.14
C TYR A 58 2.51 -17.94 -12.54
N CYS A 59 1.95 -18.61 -11.54
CA CYS A 59 0.76 -18.15 -10.85
C CYS A 59 0.98 -16.81 -10.14
N ALA A 60 2.13 -16.64 -9.49
CA ALA A 60 2.50 -15.39 -8.86
C ALA A 60 2.58 -14.23 -9.87
N VAL A 61 3.23 -14.43 -11.03
CA VAL A 61 3.31 -13.40 -12.08
C VAL A 61 1.92 -12.99 -12.58
N LEU A 62 1.03 -13.96 -12.83
CA LEU A 62 -0.34 -13.66 -13.26
C LEU A 62 -1.13 -12.89 -12.19
N LYS A 63 -0.97 -13.24 -10.92
CA LYS A 63 -1.62 -12.52 -9.82
C LYS A 63 -1.04 -11.09 -9.67
N ALA A 64 0.25 -10.90 -9.90
CA ALA A 64 0.86 -9.56 -9.90
C ALA A 64 0.30 -8.70 -11.06
N LEU A 65 0.12 -9.29 -12.24
CA LEU A 65 -0.58 -8.64 -13.36
C LEU A 65 -2.01 -8.24 -12.97
N ALA A 66 -2.74 -9.10 -12.26
CA ALA A 66 -4.10 -8.81 -11.82
C ALA A 66 -4.18 -7.56 -10.91
N VAL A 67 -3.17 -7.30 -10.07
CA VAL A 67 -3.10 -6.05 -9.28
C VAL A 67 -3.09 -4.82 -10.18
N ASN A 68 -2.33 -4.85 -11.28
CA ASN A 68 -2.30 -3.73 -12.23
C ASN A 68 -3.66 -3.54 -12.92
N ILE A 69 -4.35 -4.63 -13.25
CA ILE A 69 -5.70 -4.57 -13.84
C ILE A 69 -6.69 -3.95 -12.84
N PHE A 70 -6.66 -4.34 -11.56
CA PHE A 70 -7.51 -3.75 -10.54
C PHE A 70 -7.26 -2.24 -10.36
N ARG A 71 -6.00 -1.81 -10.38
CA ARG A 71 -5.63 -0.39 -10.30
C ARG A 71 -6.13 0.39 -11.52
N ALA A 72 -5.97 -0.15 -12.73
CA ALA A 72 -6.47 0.47 -13.95
C ALA A 72 -8.01 0.60 -13.94
N ALA A 73 -8.71 -0.44 -13.48
CA ALA A 73 -10.16 -0.42 -13.33
C ALA A 73 -10.61 0.63 -12.30
N ALA A 74 -9.97 0.70 -11.13
CA ALA A 74 -10.26 1.70 -10.11
C ALA A 74 -10.01 3.13 -10.62
N PHE A 75 -8.92 3.34 -11.35
CA PHE A 75 -8.64 4.63 -11.98
C PHE A 75 -9.72 5.00 -13.01
N ARG A 76 -10.11 4.06 -13.88
CA ARG A 76 -11.17 4.30 -14.88
C ARG A 76 -12.50 4.64 -14.23
N MET A 77 -12.88 3.93 -13.17
CA MET A 77 -14.08 4.21 -12.37
C MET A 77 -14.03 5.62 -11.79
N ALA A 78 -12.90 6.01 -11.19
CA ALA A 78 -12.73 7.35 -10.61
C ALA A 78 -12.85 8.48 -11.65
N GLN A 79 -12.43 8.25 -12.90
CA GLN A 79 -12.60 9.21 -14.00
C GLN A 79 -14.05 9.30 -14.49
N MET A 80 -14.82 8.22 -14.37
CA MET A 80 -16.23 8.18 -14.79
C MET A 80 -17.17 8.80 -13.75
N MET A 81 -16.77 8.83 -12.47
CA MET A 81 -17.55 9.49 -11.43
C MET A 81 -17.54 11.00 -11.65
N PRO A 82 -18.70 11.68 -11.63
CA PRO A 82 -18.72 13.14 -11.70
C PRO A 82 -17.91 13.67 -10.52
N LYS A 83 -17.00 14.62 -10.80
CA LYS A 83 -16.31 15.35 -9.73
C LYS A 83 -17.41 15.95 -8.86
N GLN A 84 -17.50 15.51 -7.60
CA GLN A 84 -18.37 16.16 -6.63
C GLN A 84 -18.03 17.65 -6.67
N GLY A 85 -18.96 18.48 -7.13
CA GLY A 85 -18.86 19.91 -6.98
C GLY A 85 -18.74 20.16 -5.49
N LEU A 86 -17.63 20.75 -5.06
CA LEU A 86 -17.46 21.20 -3.68
C LEU A 86 -18.68 22.08 -3.37
N CYS A 87 -19.51 21.62 -2.43
CA CYS A 87 -20.47 22.50 -1.78
C CYS A 87 -19.62 23.50 -1.00
N ALA A 88 -19.46 24.69 -1.57
CA ALA A 88 -18.86 25.83 -0.88
C ALA A 88 -19.78 26.19 0.29
N VAL A 89 -19.26 26.07 1.50
CA VAL A 89 -19.80 26.68 2.72
C VAL A 89 -18.83 27.78 3.13
#